data_AF-A0A960EF46-F1
#
_entry.id   AF-A0A960EF46-F1
#
_cell.length_a   1.000
_cell.length_b   1.000
_cell.length_c   1.000
_cell.angle_alpha   90.00
_cell.angle_beta   90.00
_cell.angle_gamma   90.00
#
_symmetry.space_group_name_H-M   'P 1'
#
loop_
_entity.id
_entity.type
_entity.pdbx_description
1 polymer ?
#
loop_
_entity_poly.entity_id
_entity_poly.type
_entity_poly.pdbx_seq_one_letter_code
_entity_poly.pdbx_strand_id
1 'polypeptide(L)'
;VKDKDFRTIDSEEQLLTITLEQASTIFQQPKVFKRGAARNMAAAGPLREFGTDPVSERAVVAKDGKFGVYVTDGETNASIGKGDRIEDMLPERAFELLAIRREQIIAKGGEPAKKAKATKKAATKKAAAKKTTARKKA
;
A
#
# COMPACT_ATOMS: atom_id res chain seq x y z
N VAL A 1 9.78 30.03 5.46
CA VAL A 1 8.55 29.29 5.10
C VAL A 1 7.97 28.77 6.41
N LYS A 2 6.84 29.31 6.87
CA LYS A 2 6.21 28.85 8.12
C LYS A 2 5.71 27.43 7.86
N ASP A 3 6.24 26.44 8.56
CA ASP A 3 5.71 25.08 8.52
C ASP A 3 4.26 25.15 9.01
N LYS A 4 3.31 24.99 8.08
CA LYS A 4 1.89 24.98 8.39
C LYS A 4 1.59 23.66 9.09
N ASP A 5 1.63 23.66 10.41
CA ASP A 5 1.22 22.54 11.23
C ASP A 5 -0.29 22.63 11.49
N PHE A 6 -1.04 21.62 11.05
CA PHE A 6 -2.50 21.61 11.03
C PHE A 6 -3.01 20.17 11.18
N ARG A 7 -4.19 20.01 11.78
CA ARG A 7 -4.89 18.73 11.90
C ARG A 7 -6.30 18.87 11.31
N THR A 8 -6.79 17.78 10.73
CA THR A 8 -8.09 17.73 10.06
C THR A 8 -9.16 17.43 11.11
N ILE A 9 -10.17 18.29 11.17
CA ILE A 9 -11.42 18.03 11.92
C ILE A 9 -12.24 16.94 11.23
N ASP A 10 -13.09 16.24 11.97
CA ASP A 10 -13.77 15.06 11.44
C ASP A 10 -15.01 15.40 10.60
N SER A 11 -15.66 16.53 10.87
CA SER A 11 -16.82 17.00 10.13
C SER A 11 -16.83 18.53 9.96
N GLU A 12 -17.62 19.02 9.01
CA GLU A 12 -17.77 20.45 8.74
C GLU A 12 -18.53 21.19 9.85
N GLU A 13 -19.49 20.53 10.51
CA GLU A 13 -20.24 21.08 11.65
C GLU A 13 -19.33 21.49 12.81
N GLN A 14 -18.17 20.84 12.95
CA GLN A 14 -17.16 21.19 13.96
C GLN A 14 -16.55 22.59 13.72
N LEU A 15 -16.66 23.18 12.53
CA LEU A 15 -16.16 24.53 12.26
C LEU A 15 -16.78 25.59 13.17
N LEU A 16 -18.04 25.41 13.57
CA LEU A 16 -18.80 26.38 14.37
C LEU A 16 -19.01 25.94 15.82
N THR A 17 -18.71 24.68 16.14
CA THR A 17 -19.04 24.06 17.44
C THR A 17 -17.82 23.62 18.24
N ILE A 18 -16.64 23.53 17.62
CA ILE A 18 -15.43 23.07 18.30
C ILE A 18 -15.00 24.05 19.40
N THR A 19 -14.74 23.51 20.58
CA THR A 19 -14.21 24.27 21.71
C THR A 19 -12.68 24.37 21.66
N LEU A 20 -12.09 25.33 22.38
CA LEU A 20 -10.64 25.50 22.47
C LEU A 20 -9.94 24.23 22.98
N GLU A 21 -10.53 23.55 23.96
CA GLU A 21 -9.98 22.33 24.55
C GLU A 21 -9.96 21.17 23.55
N GLN A 22 -11.04 21.02 22.78
CA GLN A 22 -11.12 20.02 21.71
C GLN A 22 -10.13 20.33 20.58
N ALA A 23 -10.01 21.61 20.19
CA ALA A 23 -9.05 22.04 19.19
C ALA A 23 -7.59 21.78 19.62
N SER A 24 -7.25 22.05 20.88
CA SER A 24 -5.92 21.75 21.45
C SER A 24 -5.63 20.25 21.44
N THR A 25 -6.61 19.44 21.83
CA THR A 25 -6.50 17.96 21.82
C THR A 25 -6.22 17.45 20.41
N ILE A 26 -6.99 17.91 19.42
CA ILE A 26 -6.77 17.57 18.00
C ILE A 26 -5.41 18.09 17.54
N PHE A 27 -4.97 19.27 18.00
CA PHE A 27 -3.68 19.84 17.63
C PHE A 27 -2.47 19.06 18.17
N GLN A 28 -2.59 18.41 19.33
CA GLN A 28 -1.53 17.58 19.91
C GLN A 28 -1.34 16.25 19.17
N GLN A 29 -2.34 15.80 18.42
CA GLN A 29 -2.23 14.55 17.67
C GLN A 29 -1.12 14.65 16.59
N PRO A 30 -0.43 13.53 16.30
CA PRO A 30 0.53 13.50 15.20
C PRO A 30 -0.17 13.86 13.89
N LYS A 31 0.49 14.65 13.05
CA LYS A 31 -0.07 15.09 11.77
C LYS A 31 -0.32 13.88 10.85
N VAL A 32 -1.59 13.52 10.69
CA VAL A 32 -2.02 12.49 9.76
C VAL A 32 -2.26 13.13 8.39
N PHE A 33 -1.45 12.80 7.40
CA PHE A 33 -1.66 13.23 6.02
C PHE A 33 -2.87 12.49 5.41
N LYS A 34 -4.09 12.95 5.71
CA LYS A 34 -5.36 12.45 5.12
C LYS A 34 -5.54 12.87 3.64
N ARG A 35 -4.45 13.05 2.87
CA ARG A 35 -4.50 13.31 1.42
C ARG A 35 -4.21 12.00 0.68
N GLY A 36 -5.24 11.15 0.56
CA GLY A 36 -5.23 9.99 -0.34
C GLY A 36 -4.45 8.74 0.08
N ALA A 37 -4.05 8.63 1.36
CA ALA A 37 -3.18 7.53 1.82
C ALA A 37 -3.79 6.57 2.87
N ALA A 38 -5.01 6.81 3.37
CA ALA A 38 -5.50 6.08 4.56
C ALA A 38 -6.97 5.60 4.52
N ARG A 39 -7.67 5.69 3.39
CA ARG A 39 -8.80 4.78 3.14
C ARG A 39 -8.22 3.63 2.31
N ASN A 40 -7.88 2.54 2.99
CA ASN A 40 -7.58 1.22 2.42
C ASN A 40 -6.16 1.05 1.82
N MET A 41 -5.12 1.24 2.66
CA MET A 41 -3.81 0.59 2.47
C MET A 41 -3.59 -0.57 3.44
N ALA A 42 -4.50 -0.77 4.40
CA ALA A 42 -4.64 -2.07 5.04
C ALA A 42 -5.27 -2.98 3.98
N ALA A 43 -4.49 -3.96 3.50
CA ALA A 43 -4.97 -5.00 2.62
C ALA A 43 -6.24 -5.58 3.23
N ALA A 44 -7.41 -5.24 2.66
CA ALA A 44 -8.52 -6.15 2.70
C ALA A 44 -7.95 -7.50 2.22
N GLY A 45 -8.16 -8.56 3.00
CA GLY A 45 -7.65 -9.89 2.66
C GLY A 45 -8.05 -10.28 1.22
N PRO A 46 -7.47 -11.35 0.67
CA PRO A 46 -7.87 -11.85 -0.64
C PRO A 46 -9.40 -11.94 -0.71
N LEU A 47 -10.02 -11.19 -1.64
CA LEU A 47 -11.46 -11.23 -1.87
C LEU A 47 -11.86 -12.62 -2.37
N ARG A 48 -10.99 -13.22 -3.18
CA ARG A 48 -11.13 -14.57 -3.73
C ARG A 48 -9.76 -15.11 -4.15
N GLU A 49 -9.58 -16.41 -4.03
CA GLU A 49 -8.39 -17.12 -4.54
C GLU A 49 -8.79 -17.99 -5.73
N PHE A 50 -7.95 -17.99 -6.78
CA PHE A 50 -8.20 -18.73 -8.02
C PHE A 50 -7.26 -19.92 -8.22
N GLY A 51 -6.36 -20.18 -7.26
CA GLY A 51 -5.36 -21.25 -7.34
C GLY A 51 -4.08 -20.80 -8.05
N THR A 52 -3.33 -21.75 -8.59
CA THR A 52 -2.03 -21.49 -9.23
C THR A 52 -2.17 -21.37 -10.74
N ASP A 53 -1.63 -20.29 -11.31
CA ASP A 53 -1.63 -20.09 -12.76
C ASP A 53 -0.59 -21.03 -13.44
N PRO A 54 -0.99 -21.79 -14.48
CA PRO A 54 -0.09 -22.71 -15.18
C PRO A 54 1.09 -22.01 -15.91
N VAL A 55 0.98 -20.72 -16.22
CA VAL A 55 2.05 -19.99 -16.94
C VAL A 55 3.09 -19.41 -15.98
N SER A 56 2.65 -18.82 -14.87
CA SER A 56 3.56 -18.19 -13.90
C SER A 56 3.95 -19.08 -12.73
N GLU A 57 3.26 -20.21 -12.55
CA GLU A 57 3.38 -21.12 -11.40
C GLU A 57 3.15 -20.41 -10.05
N ARG A 58 2.37 -19.33 -10.05
CA ARG A 58 2.10 -18.50 -8.86
C ARG A 58 0.64 -18.53 -8.46
N ALA A 59 0.42 -18.39 -7.16
CA ALA A 59 -0.91 -18.28 -6.59
C ALA A 59 -1.58 -16.96 -7.03
N VAL A 60 -2.77 -17.08 -7.61
CA VAL A 60 -3.56 -15.98 -8.15
C VAL A 60 -4.68 -15.65 -7.19
N VAL A 61 -4.77 -14.37 -6.83
CA VAL A 61 -5.75 -13.85 -5.87
C VAL A 61 -6.37 -12.55 -6.37
N ALA A 62 -7.65 -12.34 -6.09
CA ALA A 62 -8.34 -11.06 -6.23
C ALA A 62 -8.20 -10.22 -4.95
N LYS A 63 -7.97 -8.92 -5.10
CA LYS A 63 -7.86 -7.96 -4.00
C LYS A 63 -8.57 -6.66 -4.32
N ASP A 64 -9.10 -6.00 -3.29
CA ASP A 64 -9.64 -4.65 -3.43
C ASP A 64 -8.51 -3.61 -3.43
N GLY A 65 -8.60 -2.60 -4.28
CA GLY A 65 -7.55 -1.61 -4.48
C GLY A 65 -8.09 -0.21 -4.78
N LYS A 66 -7.19 0.77 -4.87
CA LYS A 66 -7.54 2.19 -5.11
C LYS A 66 -8.42 2.39 -6.36
N PHE A 67 -8.25 1.54 -7.37
CA PHE A 67 -8.93 1.64 -8.66
C PHE A 67 -10.05 0.59 -8.82
N GLY A 68 -10.47 -0.05 -7.73
CA GLY A 68 -11.37 -1.19 -7.74
C GLY A 68 -10.64 -2.53 -7.69
N VAL A 69 -11.39 -3.60 -7.90
CA VAL A 69 -10.88 -4.96 -7.73
C VAL A 69 -9.95 -5.36 -8.87
N TYR A 70 -8.85 -6.01 -8.50
CA TYR A 70 -7.85 -6.52 -9.42
C TYR A 70 -7.43 -7.94 -9.05
N VAL A 71 -6.98 -8.69 -10.04
CA VAL A 71 -6.35 -10.00 -9.91
C VAL A 71 -4.83 -9.82 -9.91
N THR A 72 -4.14 -10.58 -9.07
CA THR A 72 -2.68 -10.57 -9.00
C THR A 72 -2.11 -11.95 -8.71
N ASP A 73 -0.99 -12.28 -9.36
CA ASP A 73 -0.13 -13.43 -9.07
C ASP A 73 1.06 -13.06 -8.16
N GLY A 74 1.03 -11.84 -7.59
CA GLY A 74 2.11 -11.24 -6.80
C GLY A 74 3.10 -10.39 -7.59
N GLU A 75 3.04 -10.38 -8.92
CA GLU A 75 3.97 -9.63 -9.78
C GLU A 75 3.27 -8.86 -10.89
N THR A 76 2.38 -9.55 -11.61
CA THR A 76 1.48 -8.96 -12.58
C THR A 76 0.15 -8.64 -11.91
N ASN A 77 -0.39 -7.47 -12.23
CA ASN A 77 -1.67 -7.02 -11.72
C ASN A 77 -2.57 -6.67 -12.91
N ALA A 78 -3.73 -7.30 -12.97
CA ALA A 78 -4.75 -7.07 -13.99
C ALA A 78 -6.06 -6.61 -13.32
N SER A 79 -6.59 -5.47 -13.74
CA SER A 79 -7.89 -4.99 -13.28
C SER A 79 -9.01 -5.86 -13.84
N ILE A 80 -10.03 -6.14 -13.02
CA ILE A 80 -11.22 -6.85 -13.46
C ILE A 80 -12.11 -5.87 -14.26
N GLY A 81 -12.63 -6.33 -15.40
CA GLY A 81 -13.54 -5.53 -16.23
C GLY A 81 -14.87 -5.29 -15.53
N LYS A 82 -15.57 -4.19 -15.85
CA LYS A 82 -16.86 -3.84 -15.22
C LYS A 82 -17.98 -4.88 -15.42
N GLY A 83 -17.85 -5.75 -16.43
CA GLY A 83 -18.81 -6.83 -16.72
C GLY A 83 -18.47 -8.15 -16.04
N ASP A 84 -17.27 -8.30 -15.50
CA ASP A 84 -16.84 -9.54 -14.85
C ASP A 84 -17.15 -9.45 -13.34
N ARG A 85 -18.01 -10.34 -12.84
CA ARG A 85 -18.31 -10.43 -11.41
C ARG A 85 -17.32 -11.38 -10.73
N ILE A 86 -16.67 -10.93 -9.66
CA ILE A 86 -15.69 -11.74 -8.92
C ILE A 86 -16.27 -13.04 -8.39
N GLU A 87 -17.55 -13.06 -8.03
CA GLU A 87 -18.25 -14.23 -7.49
C GLU A 87 -18.48 -15.31 -8.56
N ASP A 88 -18.63 -14.91 -9.82
CA ASP A 88 -18.89 -15.82 -10.94
C ASP A 88 -17.64 -16.08 -11.80
N MET A 89 -16.54 -15.37 -11.52
CA MET A 89 -15.31 -15.49 -12.30
C MET A 89 -14.70 -16.88 -12.16
N LEU A 90 -14.43 -17.54 -13.29
CA LEU A 90 -13.69 -18.79 -13.35
C LEU A 90 -12.18 -18.56 -13.20
N PRO A 91 -11.43 -19.52 -12.62
CA PRO A 91 -9.97 -19.44 -12.54
C PRO A 91 -9.29 -19.19 -13.88
N GLU A 92 -9.76 -19.85 -14.94
CA GLU A 92 -9.23 -19.70 -16.30
C GLU A 92 -9.29 -18.24 -16.77
N ARG A 93 -10.40 -17.56 -16.52
CA ARG A 93 -10.58 -16.15 -16.86
C ARG A 93 -9.60 -15.25 -16.10
N ALA A 94 -9.33 -15.54 -14.83
CA ALA A 94 -8.35 -14.82 -14.03
C ALA A 94 -6.92 -14.99 -14.59
N PHE A 95 -6.59 -16.20 -15.06
CA PHE A 95 -5.30 -16.49 -15.71
C PHE A 95 -5.15 -15.79 -17.06
N GLU A 96 -6.21 -15.77 -17.88
CA GLU A 96 -6.24 -15.04 -19.15
C GLU A 96 -5.96 -13.54 -18.96
N LEU A 97 -6.61 -12.90 -17.99
CA LEU A 97 -6.42 -11.47 -17.71
C LEU A 97 -4.96 -11.16 -17.34
N LEU A 98 -4.32 -12.05 -16.57
CA LEU A 98 -2.91 -11.92 -16.23
C LEU A 98 -2.01 -12.18 -17.44
N ALA A 99 -2.30 -13.19 -18.26
CA ALA A 99 -1.55 -13.48 -19.49
C ALA A 99 -1.56 -12.30 -20.47
N ILE A 100 -2.74 -11.74 -20.77
CA ILE A 100 -2.90 -10.53 -21.60
C ILE A 100 -2.07 -9.38 -21.02
N ARG A 101 -2.11 -9.20 -19.70
CA ARG A 101 -1.35 -8.13 -19.05
C ARG A 101 0.16 -8.34 -19.18
N ARG A 102 0.66 -9.57 -19.07
CA ARG A 102 2.08 -9.92 -19.27
C ARG A 102 2.50 -9.63 -20.71
N GLU A 103 1.72 -10.05 -21.69
CA GLU A 103 1.98 -9.78 -23.10
C GLU A 103 2.05 -8.27 -23.37
N GLN A 104 1.13 -7.49 -22.81
CA GLN A 104 1.16 -6.03 -22.91
C GLN A 104 2.39 -5.39 -22.24
N ILE A 105 2.88 -5.96 -21.15
CA ILE A 105 4.10 -5.48 -20.48
C ILE A 105 5.31 -5.74 -21.37
N ILE A 106 5.42 -6.96 -21.92
CA ILE A 106 6.51 -7.37 -22.83
C ILE A 106 6.48 -6.51 -24.10
N ALA A 107 5.31 -6.33 -24.71
CA ALA A 107 5.14 -5.51 -25.92
C ALA A 107 5.52 -4.03 -25.69
N LYS A 108 5.40 -3.53 -24.46
CA LYS A 108 5.79 -2.17 -24.07
C LYS A 108 7.27 -2.07 -23.63
N GLY A 109 8.06 -3.12 -23.84
CA GLY A 109 9.49 -3.17 -23.49
C GLY A 109 9.77 -3.37 -22.00
N GLY A 110 8.77 -3.76 -21.21
CA GLY A 110 8.97 -4.18 -19.82
C GLY A 110 9.47 -5.62 -19.76
N GLU A 111 10.55 -5.88 -19.00
CA GLU A 111 10.94 -7.26 -18.72
C GLU A 111 9.85 -7.96 -17.90
N PRO A 112 9.55 -9.26 -18.15
CA PRO A 112 8.77 -10.06 -17.22
C PRO A 112 9.49 -10.01 -15.86
N ALA A 113 8.76 -9.71 -14.80
CA ALA A 113 9.45 -9.38 -13.56
C ALA A 113 10.21 -10.61 -13.05
N LYS A 114 11.51 -10.42 -12.89
CA LYS A 114 12.37 -11.42 -12.27
C LYS A 114 12.00 -11.44 -10.80
N LYS A 115 11.86 -12.64 -10.22
CA LYS A 115 11.64 -12.86 -8.78
C LYS A 115 12.53 -11.92 -7.98
N ALA A 116 11.97 -10.83 -7.47
CA ALA A 116 12.68 -9.97 -6.55
C ALA A 116 12.86 -10.77 -5.27
N LYS A 117 14.07 -11.30 -5.06
CA LYS A 117 14.48 -11.90 -3.79
C LYS A 117 14.23 -10.85 -2.73
N ALA A 118 13.28 -11.10 -1.85
CA ALA A 118 12.94 -10.21 -0.75
C ALA A 118 14.22 -9.82 0.00
N THR A 119 14.74 -8.63 -0.28
CA THR A 119 15.81 -8.05 0.50
C THR A 119 15.18 -7.71 1.84
N LYS A 120 15.29 -8.65 2.79
CA LYS A 120 15.13 -8.35 4.20
C LYS A 120 16.02 -7.14 4.46
N LYS A 121 15.41 -5.96 4.56
CA LYS A 121 16.07 -4.75 5.00
C LYS A 121 16.49 -5.03 6.43
N ALA A 122 17.75 -5.46 6.59
CA ALA A 122 18.36 -5.64 7.89
C ALA A 122 18.21 -4.32 8.64
N ALA A 123 17.49 -4.37 9.76
CA ALA A 123 17.38 -3.26 10.68
C ALA A 123 18.80 -2.90 11.12
N THR A 124 19.34 -1.79 10.61
CA THR A 124 20.54 -1.18 11.15
C THR A 124 20.22 -0.72 12.56
N LYS A 125 20.59 -1.55 13.53
CA LYS A 125 20.61 -1.18 14.95
C LYS A 125 21.43 0.11 15.06
N LYS A 126 20.75 1.20 15.36
CA LYS A 126 21.32 2.47 15.79
C LYS A 126 22.11 2.19 17.07
N ALA A 127 23.43 2.08 16.97
CA ALA A 127 24.30 1.94 18.12
C ALA A 127 24.20 3.21 18.97
N ALA A 128 23.84 3.02 20.24
CA ALA A 128 23.74 4.07 21.24
C ALA A 128 25.14 4.59 21.65
N ALA A 129 25.15 5.88 21.96
CA ALA A 129 26.16 6.71 22.60
C ALA A 129 27.33 6.01 23.32
N LYS A 130 28.55 6.50 23.05
CA LYS A 130 29.60 6.64 24.07
C LYS A 130 30.09 8.09 24.10
N LYS A 131 29.63 8.82 25.12
CA LYS A 131 30.27 10.05 25.63
C LYS A 131 31.67 9.67 26.15
N THR A 132 32.71 10.30 25.63
CA THR A 132 34.04 10.30 26.25
C THR A 132 34.24 11.63 26.96
N THR A 133 34.19 11.61 28.29
CA THR A 133 34.72 12.66 29.19
C THR A 133 36.00 12.15 29.82
N ALA A 134 37.08 12.94 29.74
CA ALA A 134 38.29 13.00 30.58
C ALA A 134 39.50 13.32 29.70
N ARG A 135 40.52 14.08 30.09
CA ARG A 135 40.78 15.05 31.18
C ARG A 135 42.14 15.65 30.80
N LYS A 136 42.28 16.96 31.05
CA LYS A 136 43.51 17.76 30.91
C LYS A 136 44.68 17.11 31.67
N LYS A 137 45.91 17.19 31.14
CA LYS A 137 47.13 17.09 31.96
C LYS A 137 48.28 17.89 31.36
N ALA A 138 48.96 18.62 32.26
CA ALA A 138 50.23 19.36 32.17
C ALA A 138 50.35 20.38 31.04
#